data_AF-A0A2N3DFF0-F1
#
_entry.id   AF-A0A2N3DFF0-F1
#
_cell.length_a   1.000
_cell.length_b   1.000
_cell.length_c   1.000
_cell.angle_alpha   90.00
_cell.angle_beta   90.00
_cell.angle_gamma   90.00
#
_symmetry.space_group_name_H-M   'P 1'
#
loop_
_entity.id
_entity.type
_entity.pdbx_description
1 polymer ?
#
loop_
_entity_poly.entity_id
_entity_poly.type
_entity_poly.pdbx_seq_one_letter_code
_entity_poly.pdbx_strand_id
1 'polypeptide(L)'
;MTTQLGSIAAMICELIETHMLACESGPGQPHDRPPHITSEQHGTRADIERLSCAGDDDGYEILLTLDDGSSFRVRVEETAR
;
A
#
# COMPACT_ATOMS: atom_id res chain seq x y z
N MET A 1 -19.17 -4.36 14.27
CA MET A 1 -18.97 -3.96 12.86
C MET A 1 -17.56 -3.44 12.62
N THR A 2 -16.92 -2.77 13.59
CA THR A 2 -15.51 -2.31 13.55
C THR A 2 -14.44 -3.39 13.34
N THR A 3 -14.70 -4.64 13.74
CA THR A 3 -13.72 -5.74 13.59
C THR A 3 -13.54 -6.19 12.14
N GLN A 4 -14.60 -6.20 11.32
CA GLN A 4 -14.50 -6.67 9.93
C GLN A 4 -13.72 -5.67 9.05
N LEU A 5 -14.05 -4.38 9.13
CA LEU A 5 -13.33 -3.33 8.40
C LEU A 5 -11.85 -3.30 8.82
N GLY A 6 -11.57 -3.44 10.13
CA GLY A 6 -10.20 -3.51 10.63
C GLY A 6 -9.44 -4.73 10.12
N SER A 7 -10.08 -5.91 10.06
CA SER A 7 -9.46 -7.10 9.47
C SER A 7 -9.18 -6.94 7.98
N ILE A 8 -10.07 -6.29 7.21
CA ILE A 8 -9.84 -6.01 5.79
C ILE A 8 -8.68 -5.03 5.64
N ALA A 9 -8.66 -3.94 6.42
CA ALA A 9 -7.59 -2.95 6.37
C ALA A 9 -6.23 -3.56 6.74
N ALA A 10 -6.19 -4.38 7.79
CA ALA A 10 -4.99 -5.13 8.18
C ALA A 10 -4.53 -6.08 7.07
N MET A 11 -5.44 -6.87 6.48
CA MET A 11 -5.11 -7.77 5.38
C MET A 11 -4.56 -7.03 4.15
N ILE A 12 -5.10 -5.85 3.81
CA ILE A 12 -4.57 -5.01 2.73
C ILE A 12 -3.15 -4.53 3.07
N CYS A 13 -2.92 -4.10 4.31
CA CYS A 13 -1.58 -3.68 4.75
C CYS A 13 -0.58 -4.83 4.64
N GLU A 14 -0.92 -6.00 5.18
CA GLU A 14 -0.08 -7.21 5.11
C GLU A 14 0.23 -7.61 3.66
N LEU A 15 -0.74 -7.49 2.75
CA LEU A 15 -0.54 -7.77 1.33
C LEU A 15 0.48 -6.81 0.70
N ILE A 16 0.37 -5.52 1.00
CA ILE A 16 1.29 -4.49 0.48
C ILE A 16 2.69 -4.68 1.07
N GLU A 17 2.81 -4.90 2.38
CA GLU A 17 4.09 -5.16 3.05
C GLU A 17 4.78 -6.40 2.49
N THR A 18 4.01 -7.47 2.25
CA THR A 18 4.53 -8.71 1.64
C THR A 18 5.03 -8.45 0.23
N HIS A 19 4.31 -7.63 -0.56
CA HIS A 19 4.74 -7.24 -1.90
C HIS A 19 6.03 -6.42 -1.89
N MET A 20 6.12 -5.41 -1.02
CA MET A 20 7.34 -4.62 -0.83
C MET A 20 8.53 -5.52 -0.50
N LEU A 21 8.36 -6.43 0.47
CA LEU A 21 9.41 -7.37 0.85
C LEU A 21 9.83 -8.27 -0.31
N ALA A 22 8.88 -8.73 -1.13
CA ALA A 22 9.17 -9.58 -2.29
C ALA A 22 9.99 -8.83 -3.35
N CYS A 23 9.67 -7.57 -3.63
CA CYS A 23 10.45 -6.72 -4.53
C CYS A 23 11.87 -6.47 -3.99
N GLU A 24 12.00 -6.24 -2.69
CA GLU A 24 13.28 -5.95 -2.04
C GLU A 24 14.19 -7.17 -1.85
N SER A 25 13.61 -8.36 -1.69
CA SER A 25 14.34 -9.60 -1.39
C SER A 25 14.86 -10.34 -2.63
N GLY A 26 14.60 -9.82 -3.83
CA GLY A 26 15.03 -10.44 -5.08
C GLY A 26 16.55 -10.56 -5.21
N PRO A 27 17.08 -11.60 -5.89
CA PRO A 27 18.50 -11.72 -6.17
C PRO A 27 18.93 -10.64 -7.19
N GLY A 28 19.86 -9.75 -6.80
CA GLY A 28 20.35 -8.67 -7.66
C GLY A 28 20.99 -7.53 -6.86
N GLN A 29 21.62 -6.58 -7.55
CA GLN A 29 21.99 -5.33 -6.90
C GLN A 29 20.73 -4.52 -6.57
N PRO A 30 20.75 -3.59 -5.59
CA PRO A 30 19.59 -2.77 -5.25
C PRO A 30 18.95 -2.05 -6.45
N HIS A 31 19.74 -1.71 -7.47
CA HIS A 31 19.28 -1.06 -8.70
C HIS A 31 18.56 -2.00 -9.69
N ASP A 32 18.69 -3.32 -9.52
CA ASP A 32 18.05 -4.34 -10.38
C ASP A 32 16.70 -4.79 -9.82
N ARG A 33 16.31 -4.31 -8.63
CA ARG A 33 15.05 -4.69 -7.98
C ARG A 33 13.86 -4.10 -8.75
N PRO A 34 12.76 -4.85 -8.89
CA PRO A 34 11.56 -4.31 -9.50
C PRO A 34 10.98 -3.21 -8.60
N PRO A 35 10.49 -2.09 -9.17
CA PRO A 35 9.84 -1.05 -8.40
C PRO A 35 8.53 -1.56 -7.77
N HIS A 36 8.14 -0.99 -6.63
CA HIS A 36 6.91 -1.39 -5.93
C HIS A 36 5.65 -1.11 -6.75
N ILE A 37 5.61 0.02 -7.45
CA ILE A 37 4.48 0.44 -8.29
C ILE A 37 4.98 0.76 -9.70
N THR A 38 4.25 0.28 -10.70
CA THR A 38 4.45 0.62 -12.10
C THR A 38 3.15 1.05 -12.75
N SER A 39 3.23 2.03 -13.66
CA SER A 39 2.15 2.36 -14.58
C SER A 39 2.68 2.34 -16.00
N GLU A 40 2.33 1.29 -16.74
CA GLU A 40 2.71 1.19 -18.16
C GLU A 40 2.05 2.30 -18.99
N GLN A 41 0.79 2.64 -18.68
CA GLN A 41 0.03 3.68 -19.38
C GLN A 41 0.69 5.07 -19.25
N HIS A 42 1.27 5.37 -18.09
CA HIS A 42 1.88 6.67 -17.82
C HIS A 42 3.42 6.64 -17.88
N GLY A 43 4.02 5.47 -18.08
CA GLY A 43 5.47 5.27 -18.07
C GLY A 43 6.13 5.61 -16.73
N THR A 44 5.38 5.53 -15.63
CA THR A 44 5.87 5.88 -14.29
C THR A 44 6.21 4.65 -13.47
N ARG A 45 7.17 4.82 -12.54
CA ARG A 45 7.56 3.84 -11.54
C ARG A 45 7.87 4.57 -10.24
N ALA A 46 7.56 3.96 -9.11
CA ALA A 46 7.85 4.52 -7.80
C ALA A 46 7.95 3.39 -6.76
N ASP A 47 8.72 3.66 -5.72
CA ASP A 47 8.82 2.78 -4.56
C ASP A 47 7.99 3.33 -3.41
N ILE A 48 7.26 2.44 -2.74
CA ILE A 48 6.56 2.77 -1.49
C ILE A 48 7.63 2.95 -0.41
N GLU A 49 7.77 4.18 0.11
CA GLU A 49 8.68 4.51 1.20
C GLU A 49 8.01 4.23 2.57
N ARG A 50 6.72 4.54 2.71
CA ARG A 50 5.96 4.31 3.95
C ARG A 50 4.56 3.81 3.67
N LEU A 51 4.12 2.93 4.56
CA LEU A 51 2.75 2.45 4.68
C LEU A 51 2.25 2.74 6.08
N SER A 52 1.04 3.28 6.20
CA SER A 52 0.39 3.48 7.49
C SER A 52 -1.11 3.22 7.39
N CYS A 53 -1.70 2.81 8.50
CA CYS A 53 -3.12 2.49 8.60
C CYS A 53 -3.68 3.12 9.87
N ALA A 54 -4.77 3.87 9.75
CA ALA A 54 -5.46 4.51 10.86
C ALA A 54 -6.97 4.26 10.75
N GLY A 55 -7.60 3.89 11.87
CA GLY A 55 -9.05 3.74 11.96
C GLY A 55 -9.72 4.99 12.53
N ASP A 56 -10.89 5.32 12.01
CA ASP A 56 -11.83 6.31 12.53
C ASP A 56 -13.23 5.67 12.72
N ASP A 57 -14.21 6.45 13.17
CA ASP A 57 -15.58 5.96 13.39
C ASP A 57 -16.27 5.51 12.09
N ASP A 58 -15.79 5.99 10.94
CA ASP A 58 -16.36 5.77 9.61
C ASP A 58 -15.62 4.70 8.80
N GLY A 59 -14.48 4.18 9.29
CA GLY A 59 -13.71 3.13 8.62
C GLY A 59 -12.21 3.18 8.90
N TYR A 60 -11.43 2.72 7.93
CA TYR A 60 -9.97 2.72 8.00
C TYR A 60 -9.38 3.42 6.78
N GLU A 61 -8.35 4.20 7.01
CA GLU A 61 -7.53 4.86 6.01
C GLU A 61 -6.16 4.21 5.95
N ILE A 62 -5.77 3.77 4.77
CA ILE A 62 -4.44 3.27 4.46
C ILE A 62 -3.74 4.33 3.60
N LEU A 63 -2.62 4.85 4.08
CA LEU A 63 -1.82 5.85 3.40
C LEU A 63 -0.51 5.21 2.93
N LEU A 64 -0.26 5.32 1.63
CA LEU A 64 0.99 4.94 0.98
C LEU A 64 1.73 6.22 0.59
N THR A 65 2.97 6.38 1.04
CA THR A 65 3.85 7.47 0.63
C THR A 65 4.95 6.91 -0.26
N LEU A 66 5.17 7.53 -1.42
CA LEU A 66 6.20 7.14 -2.36
C LEU A 66 7.52 7.86 -2.12
N ASP A 67 8.59 7.35 -2.71
CA ASP A 67 9.94 7.90 -2.70
C ASP A 67 10.08 9.30 -3.34
N ASP A 68 9.14 9.68 -4.20
CA ASP A 68 9.05 11.05 -4.76
C ASP A 68 8.25 12.03 -3.87
N GLY A 69 7.80 11.57 -2.70
CA GLY A 69 7.00 12.33 -1.74
C GLY A 69 5.51 12.42 -2.08
N SER A 70 5.06 11.85 -3.19
CA SER A 70 3.63 11.72 -3.48
C SER A 70 2.97 10.69 -2.56
N SER A 71 1.63 10.70 -2.48
CA SER A 71 0.92 9.76 -1.62
C SER A 71 -0.42 9.32 -2.21
N PHE A 72 -0.77 8.07 -1.95
CA PHE A 72 -2.05 7.45 -2.30
C PHE A 72 -2.81 7.08 -1.03
N ARG A 73 -4.13 7.30 -1.05
CA ARG A 73 -5.02 6.97 0.05
C ARG A 73 -6.00 5.90 -0.40
N VAL A 74 -6.07 4.81 0.35
CA VAL A 74 -7.09 3.77 0.20
C VAL A 74 -7.99 3.82 1.43
N ARG A 75 -9.31 3.92 1.22
CA ARG A 75 -10.29 3.93 2.31
C ARG A 75 -11.08 2.63 2.31
N VAL A 76 -11.17 2.01 3.49
CA VAL A 76 -11.94 0.81 3.75
C VAL A 76 -13.13 1.21 4.62
N GLU A 77 -14.30 1.24 4.02
CA GLU A 77 -15.55 1.69 4.65
C GLU A 77 -16.68 0.73 4.29
N GLU A 78 -17.74 0.72 5.11
CA GLU A 78 -18.98 0.06 4.72
C GLU A 78 -19.67 0.89 3.64
N THR A 79 -20.02 0.26 2.52
CA THR A 79 -20.92 0.89 1.56
C THR A 79 -22.32 0.98 2.19
N ALA A 80 -22.91 2.18 2.16
CA ALA A 80 -24.30 2.37 2.53
C ALA A 80 -25.17 1.41 1.69
N ARG A 81 -26.00 0.61 2.37
CA ARG A 81 -26.96 -0.30 1.72
C ARG A 81 -28.15 0.44 1.12
#